data_AF-A0AAD4PI18-F1
#
_entry.id   AF-A0AAD4PI18-F1
#
_cell.length_a   1.000
_cell.length_b   1.000
_cell.length_c   1.000
_cell.angle_alpha   90.00
_cell.angle_beta   90.00
_cell.angle_gamma   90.00
#
_symmetry.space_group_name_H-M   'P 1'
#
loop_
_entity.id
_entity.type
_entity.pdbx_description
1 polymer ?
#
loop_
_entity_poly.entity_id
_entity_poly.type
_entity_poly.pdbx_seq_one_letter_code
_entity_poly.pdbx_strand_id
1 'polypeptide(L)'
;YDSSGNLSCVLCRIPIKANVWKVHVNSKQHKQNVELAKQKRTESENTPKPPNPKVSEPREEKAPSIRTENIAKDDALQLKPTQPETTSVSTNAQNVLPEKFFDQEKSHKNSDHDPDAEWIKFQREIKEADTLSNIIVAEEQDSLNIKRHLKEIDEQIENWKRFEKINDKKNILLNKQRREKKPVLIQSESSSGEESGVDDLSDWRIKSVNK
;
A
#
# COMPACT_ATOMS: atom_id res chain seq x y z
N TYR A 1 -5.48 -19.67 -5.55
CA TYR A 1 -6.41 -20.80 -5.75
C TYR A 1 -7.18 -20.52 -7.02
N ASP A 2 -7.21 -21.46 -7.95
CA ASP A 2 -7.93 -21.34 -9.22
C ASP A 2 -9.42 -21.63 -8.99
N SER A 3 -10.28 -21.37 -10.00
CA SER A 3 -11.73 -21.61 -9.95
C SER A 3 -12.11 -23.07 -9.63
N SER A 4 -11.17 -24.01 -9.78
CA SER A 4 -11.33 -25.42 -9.41
C SER A 4 -10.85 -25.77 -7.99
N GLY A 5 -10.47 -24.80 -7.16
CA GLY A 5 -10.03 -25.04 -5.77
C GLY A 5 -8.60 -25.56 -5.64
N ASN A 6 -7.80 -25.52 -6.70
CA ASN A 6 -6.38 -25.90 -6.68
C ASN A 6 -5.49 -24.69 -6.36
N LEU A 7 -4.46 -24.88 -5.54
CA LEU A 7 -3.45 -23.85 -5.29
C LEU A 7 -2.48 -23.80 -6.49
N SER A 8 -2.21 -22.61 -7.01
CA SER A 8 -1.33 -22.38 -8.15
C SER A 8 -0.39 -21.23 -7.84
N CYS A 9 0.86 -21.31 -8.31
CA CYS A 9 1.78 -20.17 -8.22
C CYS A 9 1.56 -19.26 -9.44
N VAL A 10 1.24 -17.99 -9.21
CA VAL A 10 0.97 -17.02 -10.27
C VAL A 10 2.21 -16.71 -11.12
N LEU A 11 3.39 -16.71 -10.49
CA LEU A 11 4.66 -16.44 -11.18
C LEU A 11 5.14 -17.62 -12.02
N CYS A 12 4.92 -18.84 -11.55
CA CYS A 12 5.37 -20.05 -12.24
C CYS A 12 4.29 -20.65 -13.14
N ARG A 13 3.00 -20.30 -12.92
CA ARG A 13 1.81 -20.89 -13.56
C ARG A 13 1.73 -22.42 -13.46
N ILE A 14 2.15 -22.95 -12.31
CA ILE A 14 2.14 -24.39 -12.02
C ILE A 14 1.15 -24.66 -10.86
N PRO A 15 0.25 -25.64 -10.99
CA PRO A 15 -0.58 -26.09 -9.87
C PRO A 15 0.27 -26.85 -8.84
N ILE A 16 0.16 -26.48 -7.57
CA ILE A 16 1.00 -26.95 -6.46
C ILE A 16 0.09 -27.44 -5.34
N LYS A 17 0.42 -28.57 -4.71
CA LYS A 17 -0.29 -29.05 -3.51
C LYS A 17 0.07 -28.18 -2.31
N ALA A 18 -0.89 -27.91 -1.40
CA ALA A 18 -0.67 -27.07 -0.21
C ALA A 18 0.57 -27.48 0.61
N ASN A 19 0.79 -28.78 0.81
CA ASN A 19 1.92 -29.31 1.58
C ASN A 19 3.30 -29.06 0.92
N VAL A 20 3.35 -28.75 -0.38
CA VAL A 20 4.59 -28.55 -1.15
C VAL A 20 4.84 -27.05 -1.43
N TRP A 21 3.94 -26.17 -0.99
CA TRP A 21 4.04 -24.73 -1.23
C TRP A 21 5.33 -24.12 -0.69
N LYS A 22 5.75 -24.50 0.53
CA LYS A 22 6.97 -24.00 1.17
C LYS A 22 8.23 -24.33 0.36
N VAL A 23 8.31 -25.54 -0.19
CA VAL A 23 9.43 -25.97 -1.04
C VAL A 23 9.37 -25.29 -2.41
N HIS A 24 8.18 -25.09 -2.96
CA HIS A 24 7.99 -24.38 -4.22
C HIS A 24 8.51 -22.95 -4.15
N VAL A 25 8.12 -22.17 -3.14
CA VAL A 25 8.53 -20.76 -2.99
C VAL A 25 10.05 -20.64 -2.80
N ASN A 26 10.66 -21.61 -2.14
CA ASN A 26 12.11 -21.65 -1.92
C ASN A 26 12.90 -22.20 -3.11
N SER A 27 12.23 -22.78 -4.12
CA SER A 27 12.87 -23.37 -5.29
C SER A 27 13.59 -22.32 -6.15
N LYS A 28 14.67 -22.75 -6.82
CA LYS A 28 15.45 -21.90 -7.72
C LYS A 28 14.59 -21.28 -8.82
N GLN A 29 13.66 -22.06 -9.39
CA GLN A 29 12.77 -21.61 -10.46
C GLN A 29 11.84 -20.48 -10.01
N HIS A 30 11.26 -20.58 -8.82
CA HIS A 30 10.41 -19.52 -8.28
C HIS A 30 11.22 -18.23 -8.05
N LYS A 31 12.41 -18.34 -7.45
CA LYS A 31 13.29 -17.18 -7.19
C LYS A 31 13.68 -16.46 -8.49
N GLN A 32 14.04 -17.20 -9.54
CA GLN A 32 14.35 -16.62 -10.85
C GLN A 32 13.15 -15.89 -11.47
N ASN A 33 11.95 -16.47 -11.38
CA ASN A 33 10.73 -15.83 -11.90
C ASN A 33 10.36 -14.56 -11.12
N VAL A 34 10.62 -14.52 -9.81
CA VAL A 34 10.45 -13.32 -8.98
C VAL A 34 11.38 -12.20 -9.44
N GLU A 35 12.66 -12.50 -9.67
CA GLU A 35 13.65 -11.52 -10.15
C GLU A 35 13.27 -10.95 -11.52
N LEU A 36 12.89 -11.81 -12.46
CA LEU A 36 12.43 -11.39 -13.79
C LEU A 36 11.16 -10.52 -13.73
N ALA A 37 10.22 -10.85 -12.84
CA ALA A 37 9.00 -10.06 -12.66
C ALA A 37 9.31 -8.68 -12.04
N LYS A 38 10.30 -8.58 -11.15
CA LYS A 38 10.76 -7.30 -10.58
C LYS A 38 11.39 -6.41 -11.65
N GLN A 39 12.28 -6.94 -12.49
CA GLN A 39 12.94 -6.19 -13.57
C GLN A 39 11.95 -5.65 -14.61
N LYS A 40 10.95 -6.46 -15.01
CA LYS A 40 9.93 -6.03 -15.97
C LYS A 40 9.03 -4.91 -15.45
N ARG A 41 8.83 -4.80 -14.13
CA ARG A 41 8.09 -3.68 -13.53
C ARG A 41 8.89 -2.39 -13.54
N THR A 42 10.20 -2.46 -13.30
CA THR A 42 11.07 -1.28 -13.32
C THR A 42 11.31 -0.71 -14.72
N GLU A 43 11.25 -1.55 -15.77
CA GLU A 43 11.36 -1.07 -17.16
C GLU A 43 10.04 -0.47 -17.69
N SER A 44 8.89 -0.88 -17.16
CA SER A 44 7.56 -0.41 -17.58
C SER A 44 7.19 0.99 -17.04
N GLU A 45 8.03 1.61 -16.19
CA GLU A 45 7.75 2.89 -15.54
C GLU A 45 8.28 4.11 -16.34
N ASN A 46 8.87 3.91 -17.52
CA ASN A 46 9.48 4.97 -18.36
C ASN A 46 8.69 5.38 -19.62
N THR A 47 7.35 5.29 -19.63
CA THR A 47 6.54 5.84 -20.74
C THR A 47 5.37 6.70 -20.25
N PRO A 48 5.23 7.98 -20.71
CA PRO A 48 4.13 8.86 -20.28
C PRO A 48 2.86 8.80 -21.17
N LYS A 49 1.70 8.53 -20.53
CA LYS A 49 0.26 8.85 -20.87
C LYS A 49 -0.34 8.26 -22.17
N PRO A 50 -1.70 8.17 -22.37
CA PRO A 50 -2.81 9.06 -21.94
C PRO A 50 -4.04 8.36 -21.25
N PRO A 51 -5.14 9.09 -20.91
CA PRO A 51 -6.00 8.79 -19.75
C PRO A 51 -7.43 8.25 -20.02
N ASN A 52 -7.97 7.62 -18.97
CA ASN A 52 -9.38 7.62 -18.50
C ASN A 52 -10.41 6.63 -19.10
N PRO A 53 -11.63 6.51 -18.50
CA PRO A 53 -12.03 5.89 -17.22
C PRO A 53 -13.00 4.71 -17.42
N LYS A 54 -13.12 3.78 -16.45
CA LYS A 54 -14.43 3.16 -16.14
C LYS A 54 -14.55 2.86 -14.64
N VAL A 55 -15.55 3.51 -14.07
CA VAL A 55 -16.18 3.24 -12.77
C VAL A 55 -16.82 1.85 -12.79
N SER A 56 -16.63 1.10 -11.72
CA SER A 56 -17.60 0.09 -11.27
C SER A 56 -17.34 -0.24 -9.80
N GLU A 57 -18.22 0.27 -8.95
CA GLU A 57 -18.65 -0.34 -7.67
C GLU A 57 -18.77 -1.87 -7.77
N PRO A 58 -18.57 -2.64 -6.68
CA PRO A 58 -19.68 -2.83 -5.73
C PRO A 58 -19.35 -3.19 -4.25
N ARG A 59 -20.23 -2.68 -3.37
CA ARG A 59 -21.01 -3.43 -2.36
C ARG A 59 -20.37 -3.83 -1.02
N GLU A 60 -21.03 -3.34 0.02
CA GLU A 60 -20.96 -3.79 1.41
C GLU A 60 -21.29 -5.28 1.60
N GLU A 61 -20.79 -5.81 2.72
CA GLU A 61 -21.49 -6.68 3.69
C GLU A 61 -20.87 -8.08 3.95
N LYS A 62 -20.61 -8.30 5.25
CA LYS A 62 -20.56 -9.55 6.05
C LYS A 62 -19.20 -10.21 6.34
N ALA A 63 -18.76 -10.02 7.59
CA ALA A 63 -17.93 -10.97 8.35
C ALA A 63 -18.72 -12.28 8.64
N PRO A 64 -18.05 -13.44 8.87
CA PRO A 64 -17.61 -13.82 10.24
C PRO A 64 -16.25 -14.61 10.26
N SER A 65 -15.35 -14.41 11.23
CA SER A 65 -15.24 -15.10 12.55
C SER A 65 -14.38 -16.40 12.59
N ILE A 66 -13.23 -16.30 13.29
CA ILE A 66 -12.54 -17.28 14.17
C ILE A 66 -11.88 -18.54 13.54
N ARG A 67 -10.58 -18.75 13.85
CA ARG A 67 -9.97 -19.91 14.59
C ARG A 67 -8.45 -19.97 14.41
N THR A 68 -7.68 -19.48 15.38
CA THR A 68 -6.88 -20.23 16.39
C THR A 68 -5.79 -21.16 15.85
N GLU A 69 -4.54 -20.77 16.17
CA GLU A 69 -3.45 -21.54 16.76
C GLU A 69 -2.98 -22.86 16.10
N ASN A 70 -1.67 -22.91 15.81
CA ASN A 70 -0.85 -24.12 16.01
C ASN A 70 0.62 -23.70 16.26
N ILE A 71 1.00 -23.63 17.53
CA ILE A 71 2.38 -23.61 18.01
C ILE A 71 2.71 -25.03 18.48
N ALA A 72 3.60 -25.71 17.76
CA ALA A 72 4.34 -26.90 18.20
C ALA A 72 5.82 -26.54 18.05
N LYS A 73 6.59 -26.36 19.13
CA LYS A 73 7.26 -27.37 19.98
C LYS A 73 8.21 -28.31 19.22
N ASP A 74 9.45 -28.27 19.74
CA ASP A 74 10.49 -29.30 19.80
C ASP A 74 11.37 -29.59 18.56
N ASP A 75 12.68 -29.32 18.71
CA ASP A 75 13.78 -30.29 18.55
C ASP A 75 15.10 -29.59 18.95
N ALA A 76 15.70 -29.85 20.11
CA ALA A 76 16.57 -31.00 20.42
C ALA A 76 17.82 -31.09 19.53
N LEU A 77 18.95 -30.64 20.06
CA LEU A 77 20.27 -31.07 19.60
C LEU A 77 20.89 -31.99 20.66
N GLN A 78 20.86 -33.27 20.34
CA GLN A 78 21.65 -34.32 20.96
C GLN A 78 23.11 -34.19 20.53
N LEU A 79 24.05 -34.31 21.47
CA LEU A 79 25.39 -34.82 21.18
C LEU A 79 25.77 -35.91 22.20
N LYS A 80 26.23 -37.01 21.61
CA LYS A 80 26.49 -38.35 22.13
C LYS A 80 27.80 -38.43 22.95
N PRO A 81 27.96 -39.39 23.88
CA PRO A 81 29.05 -39.40 24.87
C PRO A 81 30.31 -40.12 24.36
N THR A 82 31.48 -39.71 24.84
CA THR A 82 32.73 -40.46 24.71
C THR A 82 33.61 -40.22 25.94
N GLN A 83 33.85 -41.30 26.68
CA GLN A 83 34.98 -41.54 27.58
C GLN A 83 35.55 -42.92 27.18
N PRO A 84 36.75 -43.35 27.65
CA PRO A 84 37.81 -42.66 28.40
C PRO A 84 39.20 -42.85 27.74
N GLU A 85 40.24 -42.18 28.26
CA GLU A 85 41.51 -42.79 28.70
C GLU A 85 42.67 -41.76 28.85
N THR A 86 43.13 -41.67 30.10
CA THR A 86 44.50 -41.49 30.62
C THR A 86 45.54 -40.65 29.85
N THR A 87 46.07 -39.58 30.48
CA THR A 87 47.49 -39.56 30.92
C THR A 87 47.78 -38.42 31.91
N SER A 88 48.67 -38.76 32.84
CA SER A 88 49.37 -38.01 33.89
C SER A 88 49.93 -36.64 33.50
N VAL A 89 50.00 -35.70 34.46
CA VAL A 89 51.22 -35.28 35.18
C VAL A 89 50.90 -34.07 36.07
N SER A 90 51.46 -34.11 37.28
CA SER A 90 51.41 -33.11 38.35
C SER A 90 52.15 -31.82 38.01
N THR A 91 51.57 -30.65 38.32
CA THR A 91 52.31 -29.51 38.90
C THR A 91 51.38 -28.57 39.67
N ASN A 92 51.87 -28.22 40.85
CA ASN A 92 51.30 -27.37 41.88
C ASN A 92 51.22 -25.90 41.43
N ALA A 93 50.02 -25.30 41.40
CA ALA A 93 49.77 -23.86 41.61
C ALA A 93 48.28 -23.57 41.42
N GLN A 94 47.61 -23.28 42.54
CA GLN A 94 46.47 -22.35 42.68
C GLN A 94 45.74 -21.95 41.38
N ASN A 95 44.87 -22.83 40.90
CA ASN A 95 43.66 -22.44 40.17
C ASN A 95 42.55 -23.35 40.67
N VAL A 96 42.27 -23.26 41.98
CA VAL A 96 40.99 -23.69 42.50
C VAL A 96 40.00 -22.71 41.89
N LEU A 97 39.32 -23.15 40.84
CA LEU A 97 38.12 -22.48 40.35
C LEU A 97 37.32 -22.12 41.60
N PRO A 98 36.94 -20.85 41.83
CA PRO A 98 36.34 -20.44 43.09
C PRO A 98 35.24 -21.43 43.48
N GLU A 99 35.32 -22.04 44.66
CA GLU A 99 34.43 -23.12 45.13
C GLU A 99 32.95 -22.68 45.23
N LYS A 100 32.67 -21.43 44.87
CA LYS A 100 31.34 -20.81 44.73
C LYS A 100 30.91 -20.57 43.28
N PHE A 101 31.70 -20.97 42.29
CA PHE A 101 31.38 -20.80 40.87
C PHE A 101 30.41 -21.88 40.38
N PHE A 102 30.42 -23.07 41.00
CA PHE A 102 29.54 -24.18 40.61
C PHE A 102 28.62 -24.71 41.74
N ASP A 103 28.89 -24.43 43.03
CA ASP A 103 28.16 -25.04 44.17
C ASP A 103 27.40 -24.04 45.08
N GLN A 104 26.74 -23.03 44.52
CA GLN A 104 25.66 -22.32 45.24
C GLN A 104 24.30 -22.61 44.60
N GLU A 105 23.91 -23.87 44.60
CA GLU A 105 22.49 -24.19 44.67
C GLU A 105 21.94 -23.66 46.00
N LYS A 106 21.07 -22.64 45.91
CA LYS A 106 20.17 -22.12 46.96
C LYS A 106 20.77 -21.13 47.95
N SER A 107 20.78 -19.85 47.58
CA SER A 107 20.00 -18.81 48.29
C SER A 107 20.29 -17.44 47.66
N HIS A 108 19.90 -17.27 46.40
CA HIS A 108 19.57 -15.92 45.96
C HIS A 108 18.21 -15.62 46.58
N LYS A 109 18.22 -14.77 47.60
CA LYS A 109 17.04 -14.11 48.15
C LYS A 109 16.11 -13.77 46.99
N ASN A 110 14.85 -14.20 47.08
CA ASN A 110 13.77 -13.93 46.14
C ASN A 110 13.90 -12.49 45.60
N SER A 111 14.56 -12.36 44.46
CA SER A 111 14.22 -11.33 43.51
C SER A 111 13.12 -12.00 42.72
N ASP A 112 11.95 -11.36 42.66
CA ASP A 112 10.75 -11.81 41.94
C ASP A 112 10.99 -11.88 40.41
N HIS A 113 12.03 -12.59 40.00
CA HIS A 113 12.50 -12.77 38.65
C HIS A 113 11.98 -14.11 38.15
N ASP A 114 10.74 -14.07 37.67
CA ASP A 114 10.06 -15.19 37.05
C ASP A 114 10.48 -15.27 35.57
N PRO A 115 11.30 -16.27 35.16
CA PRO A 115 11.80 -16.38 33.79
C PRO A 115 10.67 -16.55 32.76
N ASP A 116 9.55 -17.15 33.16
CA ASP A 116 8.38 -17.29 32.28
C ASP A 116 7.70 -15.93 32.08
N ALA A 117 7.64 -15.09 33.12
CA ALA A 117 7.11 -13.74 33.01
C ALA A 117 7.97 -12.86 32.08
N GLU A 118 9.29 -13.01 32.10
CA GLU A 118 10.19 -12.30 31.18
C GLU A 118 10.08 -12.81 29.75
N TRP A 119 9.94 -14.11 29.57
CA TRP A 119 9.68 -14.69 28.26
C TRP A 119 8.37 -14.18 27.64
N ILE A 120 7.30 -14.08 28.44
CA ILE A 120 6.02 -13.50 28.02
C ILE A 120 6.16 -12.02 27.67
N LYS A 121 6.94 -11.25 28.44
CA LYS A 121 7.23 -9.84 28.14
C LYS A 121 7.97 -9.70 26.82
N PHE A 122 9.00 -10.51 26.59
CA PHE A 122 9.76 -10.49 25.34
C PHE A 122 8.88 -10.83 24.13
N GLN A 123 8.08 -11.89 24.22
CA GLN A 123 7.14 -12.25 23.14
C GLN A 123 6.12 -11.14 22.86
N ARG A 124 5.67 -10.44 23.90
CA ARG A 124 4.78 -9.28 23.76
C ARG A 124 5.49 -8.14 23.07
N GLU A 125 6.70 -7.79 23.50
CA GLU A 125 7.49 -6.71 22.92
C GLU A 125 7.80 -6.96 21.43
N ILE A 126 8.08 -8.21 21.03
CA ILE A 126 8.24 -8.56 19.61
C ILE A 126 6.95 -8.30 18.82
N LYS A 127 5.80 -8.73 19.34
CA LYS A 127 4.49 -8.46 18.69
C LYS A 127 4.20 -6.97 18.62
N GLU A 128 4.48 -6.23 19.70
CA GLU A 128 4.30 -4.79 19.76
C GLU A 128 5.20 -4.09 18.73
N ALA A 129 6.48 -4.46 18.65
CA ALA A 129 7.41 -3.95 17.64
C ALA A 129 6.94 -4.24 16.21
N ASP A 130 6.43 -5.44 15.92
CA ASP A 130 5.85 -5.78 14.62
C ASP A 130 4.62 -4.91 14.30
N THR A 131 3.75 -4.70 15.29
CA THR A 131 2.57 -3.83 15.12
C THR A 131 2.96 -2.37 14.89
N LEU A 132 3.94 -1.85 15.62
CA LEU A 132 4.45 -0.50 15.46
C LEU A 132 5.10 -0.32 14.09
N SER A 133 5.87 -1.31 13.64
CA SER A 133 6.45 -1.30 12.30
C SER A 133 5.36 -1.26 11.22
N ASN A 134 4.30 -2.06 11.37
CA ASN A 134 3.18 -2.04 10.43
C ASN A 134 2.45 -0.69 10.40
N ILE A 135 2.28 -0.05 11.56
CA ILE A 135 1.67 1.28 11.66
C ILE A 135 2.52 2.32 10.92
N ILE A 136 3.83 2.33 11.14
CA ILE A 136 4.76 3.27 10.49
C ILE A 136 4.68 3.13 8.96
N VAL A 137 4.71 1.89 8.45
CA VAL A 137 4.63 1.63 7.00
C VAL A 137 3.27 2.04 6.43
N ALA A 138 2.18 1.79 7.15
CA ALA A 138 0.84 2.20 6.72
C ALA A 138 0.71 3.73 6.66
N GLU A 139 1.20 4.44 7.67
CA GLU A 139 1.21 5.90 7.71
C GLU A 139 2.06 6.51 6.59
N GLU A 140 3.21 5.90 6.27
CA GLU A 140 4.03 6.32 5.14
C GLU A 140 3.28 6.17 3.81
N GLN A 141 2.57 5.05 3.61
CA GLN A 141 1.76 4.82 2.43
C GLN A 141 0.62 5.84 2.29
N ASP A 142 -0.06 6.18 3.39
CA ASP A 142 -1.09 7.22 3.40
C ASP A 142 -0.52 8.60 3.11
N SER A 143 0.68 8.90 3.62
CA SER A 143 1.41 10.14 3.31
C SER A 143 1.74 10.25 1.83
N LEU A 144 2.10 9.15 1.16
CA LEU A 144 2.31 9.12 -0.30
C LEU A 144 1.01 9.37 -1.06
N ASN A 145 -0.10 8.76 -0.63
CA ASN A 145 -1.41 9.00 -1.21
C ASN A 145 -1.82 10.48 -1.09
N ILE A 146 -1.66 11.07 0.10
CA ILE A 146 -1.98 12.48 0.35
C ILE A 146 -1.13 13.39 -0.54
N LYS A 147 0.17 13.13 -0.67
CA LYS A 147 1.05 13.90 -1.59
C LYS A 147 0.57 13.84 -3.04
N ARG A 148 0.11 12.67 -3.50
CA ARG A 148 -0.47 12.53 -4.85
C ARG A 148 -1.75 13.37 -4.99
N HIS A 149 -2.64 13.30 -4.01
CA HIS A 149 -3.88 14.08 -4.01
C HIS A 149 -3.60 15.58 -3.97
N LEU A 150 -2.60 16.02 -3.20
CA LEU A 150 -2.20 17.43 -3.15
C LEU A 150 -1.75 17.93 -4.53
N LYS A 151 -0.91 17.15 -5.23
CA LYS A 151 -0.48 17.50 -6.59
C LYS A 151 -1.65 17.56 -7.59
N GLU A 152 -2.61 16.65 -7.45
CA GLU A 152 -3.81 16.64 -8.29
C GLU A 152 -4.68 17.88 -8.03
N ILE A 153 -4.84 18.28 -6.76
CA ILE A 153 -5.52 19.51 -6.38
C ILE A 153 -4.79 20.73 -6.97
N ASP A 154 -3.46 20.78 -6.90
CA ASP A 154 -2.68 21.88 -7.48
C ASP A 154 -2.90 22.00 -9.00
N GLU A 155 -2.90 20.87 -9.72
CA GLU A 155 -3.21 20.84 -11.16
C GLU A 155 -4.64 21.33 -11.44
N GLN A 156 -5.61 20.92 -10.61
CA GLN A 156 -6.98 21.44 -10.72
C GLN A 156 -6.99 22.95 -10.50
N ILE A 157 -6.32 23.47 -9.47
CA ILE A 157 -6.22 24.91 -9.19
C ILE A 157 -5.62 25.65 -10.39
N GLU A 158 -4.56 25.14 -11.01
CA GLU A 158 -3.99 25.76 -12.20
C GLU A 158 -4.99 25.80 -13.37
N ASN A 159 -5.72 24.71 -13.59
CA ASN A 159 -6.73 24.62 -14.63
C ASN A 159 -7.90 25.57 -14.37
N TRP A 160 -8.37 25.65 -13.13
CA TRP A 160 -9.40 26.61 -12.73
C TRP A 160 -8.94 28.06 -12.90
N LYS A 161 -7.69 28.39 -12.53
CA LYS A 161 -7.08 29.71 -12.79
C LYS A 161 -7.02 30.03 -14.28
N ARG A 162 -6.75 29.05 -15.14
CA ARG A 162 -6.78 29.23 -16.61
C ARG A 162 -8.20 29.47 -17.11
N PHE A 163 -9.16 28.70 -16.61
CA PHE A 163 -10.58 28.85 -16.93
C PHE A 163 -11.09 30.24 -16.54
N GLU A 164 -10.80 30.69 -15.31
CA GLU A 164 -11.16 32.01 -14.81
C GLU A 164 -10.62 33.12 -15.72
N LYS A 165 -9.33 33.08 -16.08
CA LYS A 165 -8.73 34.05 -17.02
C LYS A 165 -9.43 34.09 -18.38
N ILE A 166 -9.83 32.94 -18.92
CA ILE A 166 -10.56 32.86 -20.20
C ILE A 166 -11.97 33.42 -20.03
N ASN A 167 -12.63 33.10 -18.92
CA ASN A 167 -13.97 33.57 -18.62
C ASN A 167 -14.01 35.09 -18.39
N ASP A 168 -13.03 35.65 -17.70
CA ASP A 168 -12.87 37.09 -17.52
C ASP A 168 -12.69 37.79 -18.87
N LYS A 169 -11.83 37.27 -19.74
CA LYS A 169 -11.66 37.80 -21.11
C LYS A 169 -12.97 37.75 -21.88
N LYS A 170 -13.69 36.62 -21.83
CA LYS A 170 -15.00 36.47 -22.46
C LYS A 170 -16.00 37.49 -21.92
N ASN A 171 -16.05 37.70 -20.61
CA ASN A 171 -16.93 38.68 -19.97
C ASN A 171 -16.58 40.12 -20.34
N ILE A 172 -15.29 40.46 -20.40
CA ILE A 172 -14.82 41.78 -20.87
C ILE A 172 -15.28 42.01 -22.32
N LEU A 173 -15.10 41.03 -23.20
CA LEU A 173 -15.51 41.11 -24.60
C LEU A 173 -17.04 41.21 -24.75
N LEU A 174 -17.81 40.39 -24.02
CA LEU A 174 -19.27 40.47 -23.98
C LEU A 174 -19.75 41.83 -23.48
N ASN A 175 -19.14 42.38 -22.43
CA ASN A 175 -19.47 43.70 -21.92
C ASN A 175 -19.11 44.82 -22.91
N LYS A 176 -18.00 44.71 -23.65
CA LYS A 176 -17.67 45.63 -24.74
C LYS A 176 -18.68 45.53 -25.89
N GLN A 177 -19.01 44.32 -26.33
CA GLN A 177 -20.03 44.09 -27.36
C GLN A 177 -21.40 44.65 -26.94
N ARG A 178 -21.77 44.54 -25.65
CA ARG A 178 -23.01 45.13 -25.11
C ARG A 178 -22.98 46.65 -25.04
N ARG A 179 -21.81 47.27 -24.87
CA ARG A 179 -21.62 48.73 -24.90
C ARG A 179 -21.64 49.28 -26.33
N GLU A 180 -21.04 48.57 -27.28
CA GLU A 180 -21.05 48.93 -28.71
C GLU A 180 -22.43 48.74 -29.37
N LYS A 181 -23.19 47.72 -28.96
CA LYS A 181 -24.59 47.50 -29.38
C LYS A 181 -25.61 48.43 -28.73
N LYS A 182 -25.19 49.37 -27.88
CA LYS A 182 -26.08 50.38 -27.29
C LYS A 182 -25.88 51.69 -28.07
N PRO A 183 -26.61 51.92 -29.19
CA PRO A 183 -26.65 53.24 -29.77
C PRO A 183 -27.27 54.17 -28.73
N VAL A 184 -26.64 55.32 -28.54
CA VAL A 184 -27.22 56.45 -27.83
C VAL A 184 -28.52 56.83 -28.55
N LEU A 185 -29.65 56.34 -28.06
CA LEU A 185 -30.95 56.86 -28.46
C LEU A 185 -31.30 57.99 -27.48
N ILE A 186 -30.82 59.19 -27.81
CA ILE A 186 -31.44 60.43 -27.32
C ILE A 186 -32.54 60.77 -28.34
N GLN A 187 -33.79 60.68 -27.86
CA GLN A 187 -35.05 61.29 -28.33
C GLN A 187 -35.43 61.16 -29.81
N SER A 188 -36.50 60.40 -30.09
CA SER A 188 -37.77 60.94 -30.63
C SER A 188 -38.77 59.82 -30.93
N GLU A 189 -39.97 59.99 -30.39
CA GLU A 189 -41.29 59.44 -30.73
C GLU A 189 -41.48 58.15 -31.59
N SER A 190 -42.35 57.27 -31.05
CA SER A 190 -43.34 56.37 -31.70
C SER A 190 -43.00 55.63 -32.99
N SER A 191 -43.04 54.27 -32.98
CA SER A 191 -43.89 53.48 -33.88
C SER A 191 -43.84 51.98 -33.56
N SER A 192 -45.02 51.36 -33.57
CA SER A 192 -45.30 49.92 -33.56
C SER A 192 -44.59 49.19 -34.72
N GLY A 193 -44.11 47.96 -34.50
CA GLY A 193 -43.54 47.11 -35.55
C GLY A 193 -42.83 45.88 -35.00
N GLU A 194 -43.46 44.74 -35.18
CA GLU A 194 -42.96 43.38 -34.96
C GLU A 194 -41.70 43.06 -35.78
N GLU A 195 -40.62 42.56 -35.16
CA GLU A 195 -39.43 42.10 -35.89
C GLU A 195 -38.92 40.79 -35.28
N SER A 196 -39.37 39.70 -35.92
CA SER A 196 -38.85 38.35 -35.83
C SER A 196 -37.36 38.30 -36.19
N GLY A 197 -36.58 37.49 -35.46
CA GLY A 197 -35.30 36.99 -35.96
C GLY A 197 -34.24 36.82 -34.89
N VAL A 198 -34.06 35.60 -34.38
CA VAL A 198 -32.77 34.96 -33.99
C VAL A 198 -32.96 33.60 -33.27
N ASP A 199 -34.17 33.06 -33.13
CA ASP A 199 -34.36 31.74 -32.51
C ASP A 199 -33.97 30.56 -33.43
N ASP A 200 -33.66 30.84 -34.71
CA ASP A 200 -33.23 29.86 -35.73
C ASP A 200 -31.69 29.74 -35.83
N LEU A 201 -31.00 29.68 -34.69
CA LEU A 201 -29.56 29.36 -34.63
C LEU A 201 -29.23 28.27 -33.60
N SER A 202 -30.25 27.70 -32.97
CA SER A 202 -30.12 26.62 -31.99
C SER A 202 -30.04 25.22 -32.63
N ASP A 203 -30.24 25.12 -33.95
CA ASP A 203 -30.40 23.85 -34.67
C ASP A 203 -29.11 23.12 -35.06
N TRP A 204 -27.93 23.70 -34.80
CA TRP A 204 -26.67 23.01 -35.07
C TRP A 204 -26.40 21.81 -34.13
N ARG A 205 -27.22 21.64 -33.07
CA ARG A 205 -27.08 20.58 -32.06
C ARG A 205 -28.06 19.42 -32.21
N ILE A 206 -28.76 19.27 -33.33
CA ILE A 206 -29.56 18.07 -33.59
C ILE A 206 -29.05 17.40 -34.87
N LYS A 207 -28.15 16.43 -34.70
CA LYS A 207 -27.80 15.50 -35.77
C LYS A 207 -28.98 14.54 -35.96
N SER A 208 -29.79 14.76 -36.99
CA SER A 208 -30.59 13.68 -37.56
C SER A 208 -29.63 12.67 -38.19
N VAL A 209 -29.43 11.59 -37.45
CA VAL A 209 -28.93 10.32 -37.97
C VAL A 209 -29.89 9.90 -39.08
N ASN A 210 -29.46 10.02 -40.33
CA ASN A 210 -30.13 9.37 -41.44
C ASN A 210 -29.22 8.33 -42.08
N LYS A 211 -29.88 7.22 -42.38
CA LYS A 211 -29.46 5.88 -42.75
C LYS A 211 -29.29 5.75 -44.26
#